data_AF-A0A2M7G5T0-F1
#
_entry.id   AF-A0A2M7G5T0-F1
#
_cell.length_a   1.000
_cell.length_b   1.000
_cell.length_c   1.000
_cell.angle_alpha   90.00
_cell.angle_beta   90.00
_cell.angle_gamma   90.00
#
_symmetry.space_group_name_H-M   'P 1'
#
loop_
_entity.id
_entity.type
_entity.pdbx_description
1 polymer ?
#
loop_
_entity_poly.entity_id
_entity_poly.type
_entity_poly.pdbx_seq_one_letter_code
_entity_poly.pdbx_strand_id
1 'polypeptide(L)'
;MRSELIGARLKQWRKHLGLTQEKFAEQIRVHIGVFKKYEQGKNTPGGEALAAIAETGVNINWLLTGEGSMAMADSSTDSQVLPGQLSEVQEKMKRLFDLLLQIDEEKRGVAIAEMLSKVQDAVRMNELERMVKELQKD
;
A
#
# COMPACT_ATOMS: atom_id res chain seq x y z
N MET A 1 2.03 16.08 -26.28
CA MET A 1 3.19 15.56 -25.52
C MET A 1 2.86 15.10 -24.10
N ARG A 2 2.57 15.95 -23.09
CA ARG A 2 2.27 15.44 -21.72
C ARG A 2 0.93 14.71 -21.60
N SER A 3 -0.13 15.21 -22.25
CA SER A 3 -1.45 14.58 -22.21
C SER A 3 -1.49 13.21 -22.92
N GLU A 4 -0.71 13.04 -23.99
CA GLU A 4 -0.55 11.76 -24.71
C GLU A 4 0.07 10.68 -23.81
N LEU A 5 1.04 11.04 -22.97
CA LEU A 5 1.66 10.10 -22.03
C LEU A 5 0.68 9.67 -20.92
N ILE A 6 -0.14 10.58 -20.41
CA ILE A 6 -1.20 10.25 -19.43
C ILE A 6 -2.25 9.33 -20.06
N GLY A 7 -2.69 9.63 -21.28
CA GLY A 7 -3.65 8.81 -22.01
C GLY A 7 -3.15 7.38 -22.26
N ALA A 8 -1.87 7.24 -22.63
CA ALA A 8 -1.23 5.94 -22.81
C ALA A 8 -1.17 5.13 -21.50
N ARG A 9 -0.79 5.76 -20.39
CA ARG A 9 -0.75 5.10 -19.06
C ARG A 9 -2.14 4.76 -18.54
N LEU A 10 -3.14 5.61 -18.78
CA LEU A 10 -4.53 5.32 -18.44
C LEU A 10 -5.06 4.11 -19.22
N LYS A 11 -4.72 4.01 -20.51
CA LYS A 11 -5.04 2.85 -21.34
C LYS A 11 -4.34 1.58 -20.85
N GLN A 12 -3.09 1.69 -20.41
CA GLN A 12 -2.35 0.59 -19.81
C GLN A 12 -3.03 0.10 -18.53
N TRP A 13 -3.41 1.02 -17.63
CA TRP A 13 -4.12 0.69 -16.40
C TRP A 13 -5.47 0.00 -16.65
N ARG A 14 -6.30 0.55 -17.53
CA ARG A 14 -7.58 -0.09 -17.89
C ARG A 14 -7.37 -1.51 -18.42
N LYS A 15 -6.38 -1.71 -19.29
CA LYS A 15 -6.05 -3.03 -19.84
C LYS A 15 -5.57 -4.00 -18.76
N HIS A 16 -4.81 -3.51 -17.78
CA HIS A 16 -4.38 -4.30 -16.63
C HIS A 16 -5.58 -4.82 -15.83
N LEU A 17 -6.64 -4.02 -15.67
CA LEU A 17 -7.89 -4.44 -15.04
C LEU A 17 -8.77 -5.35 -15.93
N GLY A 18 -8.38 -5.61 -17.19
CA GLY A 18 -9.17 -6.42 -18.12
C GLY A 18 -10.49 -5.78 -18.57
N LEU A 19 -10.64 -4.46 -18.43
CA LEU A 19 -11.90 -3.75 -18.70
C LEU A 19 -11.97 -3.18 -20.12
N THR A 20 -13.17 -3.12 -20.69
CA THR A 20 -13.44 -2.35 -21.93
C THR A 20 -13.45 -0.85 -21.63
N GLN A 21 -13.33 -0.02 -22.68
CA GLN A 21 -13.40 1.44 -22.50
C GLN A 21 -14.75 1.87 -21.91
N GLU A 22 -15.83 1.22 -22.35
CA GLU A 22 -17.19 1.44 -21.88
C GLU A 22 -17.33 1.12 -20.39
N LYS A 23 -16.87 -0.07 -19.95
CA LYS A 23 -16.93 -0.46 -18.54
C LYS A 23 -16.09 0.44 -17.64
N PHE A 24 -14.90 0.82 -18.09
CA PHE A 24 -14.04 1.71 -17.31
C PHE A 24 -14.63 3.12 -17.19
N ALA A 25 -15.20 3.64 -18.27
CA ALA A 25 -15.88 4.94 -18.27
C ALA A 25 -17.10 4.94 -17.32
N GLU A 26 -17.88 3.87 -17.30
CA GLU A 26 -18.98 3.66 -16.35
C GLU A 26 -18.47 3.63 -14.90
N GLN A 27 -17.40 2.88 -14.63
CA GLN A 27 -16.81 2.76 -13.30
C GLN A 27 -16.36 4.11 -12.73
N ILE A 28 -15.72 4.95 -13.55
CA ILE A 28 -15.28 6.30 -13.14
C ILE A 28 -16.36 7.38 -13.35
N ARG A 29 -17.59 6.98 -13.72
CA ARG A 29 -18.76 7.85 -13.93
C ARG A 29 -18.55 8.99 -14.94
N VAL A 30 -17.83 8.71 -16.03
CA VAL A 30 -17.67 9.66 -17.14
C VAL A 30 -18.31 9.13 -18.42
N HIS A 31 -18.73 10.04 -19.30
CA HIS A 31 -19.23 9.65 -20.60
C HIS A 31 -18.13 8.95 -21.44
N ILE A 32 -18.45 7.87 -22.13
CA ILE A 32 -17.50 7.09 -22.95
C ILE A 32 -16.72 7.94 -23.96
N GLY A 33 -17.38 8.93 -24.58
CA GLY A 33 -16.75 9.86 -25.51
C GLY A 33 -15.68 10.73 -24.86
N VAL A 34 -15.82 11.05 -23.57
CA VAL A 34 -14.83 11.79 -22.78
C VAL A 34 -13.65 10.89 -22.46
N PHE A 35 -13.91 9.67 -21.98
CA PHE A 35 -12.86 8.69 -21.70
C PHE A 35 -12.02 8.34 -22.94
N LYS A 36 -12.65 8.18 -24.11
CA LYS A 36 -11.94 7.99 -25.39
C LYS A 36 -10.98 9.14 -25.71
N LYS A 37 -11.36 10.39 -25.40
CA LYS A 37 -10.49 11.55 -25.57
C LYS A 37 -9.33 11.57 -24.57
N TYR A 38 -9.52 11.04 -23.36
CA TYR A 38 -8.44 10.86 -22.39
C TYR A 38 -7.39 9.87 -22.91
N GLU A 39 -7.80 8.65 -23.32
CA GLU A 39 -6.84 7.66 -23.83
C GLU A 39 -6.11 8.11 -25.11
N GLN A 40 -6.75 8.96 -25.92
CA GLN A 40 -6.15 9.56 -27.11
C GLN A 40 -5.24 10.76 -26.81
N GLY A 41 -5.14 11.20 -25.55
CA GLY A 41 -4.36 12.38 -25.15
C GLY A 41 -4.92 13.71 -25.65
N LYS A 42 -6.15 13.72 -26.18
CA LYS A 42 -6.83 14.93 -26.70
C LYS A 42 -7.39 15.79 -25.57
N ASN A 43 -7.79 15.15 -24.47
CA ASN A 43 -8.21 15.82 -23.24
C ASN A 43 -7.39 15.28 -22.07
N THR A 44 -7.14 16.14 -21.09
CA THR A 44 -6.56 15.74 -19.80
C THR A 44 -7.69 15.52 -18.79
N PRO A 45 -7.65 14.44 -17.98
CA PRO A 45 -8.58 14.28 -16.86
C PRO A 45 -8.49 15.46 -15.89
N GLY A 46 -9.64 16.03 -15.51
CA GLY A 46 -9.72 17.05 -14.46
C GLY A 46 -9.66 16.44 -13.06
N GLY A 47 -9.71 17.28 -12.02
CA GLY A 47 -9.61 16.84 -10.62
C GLY A 47 -10.62 15.76 -10.23
N GLU A 48 -11.90 15.95 -10.56
CA GLU A 48 -12.96 14.96 -10.26
C GLU A 48 -12.72 13.63 -10.98
N ALA A 49 -12.32 13.68 -12.26
CA ALA A 49 -12.00 12.47 -13.02
C ALA A 49 -10.76 11.75 -12.47
N LEU A 50 -9.75 12.49 -12.02
CA LEU A 50 -8.56 11.91 -11.39
C LEU A 50 -8.90 11.25 -10.05
N ALA A 51 -9.77 11.85 -9.24
CA ALA A 51 -10.25 11.25 -8.00
C ALA A 51 -10.99 9.93 -8.27
N ALA A 52 -11.93 9.91 -9.23
CA ALA A 52 -12.64 8.70 -9.63
C ALA A 52 -11.71 7.62 -10.21
N ILE A 53 -10.68 8.04 -10.95
CA ILE A 53 -9.65 7.12 -11.46
C ILE A 53 -8.81 6.54 -10.29
N ALA A 54 -8.49 7.32 -9.27
CA ALA A 54 -7.74 6.86 -8.10
C ALA A 54 -8.47 5.73 -7.35
N GLU A 55 -9.80 5.81 -7.24
CA GLU A 55 -10.65 4.77 -6.62
C GLU A 55 -10.55 3.41 -7.33
N THR A 56 -10.05 3.37 -8.57
CA THR A 56 -9.81 2.11 -9.28
C THR A 56 -8.58 1.35 -8.77
N GLY A 57 -7.78 1.96 -7.88
CA GLY A 57 -6.56 1.38 -7.30
C GLY A 57 -5.26 1.78 -8.02
N VAL A 58 -5.33 2.69 -9.00
CA VAL A 58 -4.13 3.18 -9.70
C VAL A 58 -3.36 4.16 -8.84
N ASN A 59 -2.03 4.09 -8.90
CA ASN A 59 -1.18 5.12 -8.33
C ASN A 59 -1.24 6.38 -9.21
N ILE A 60 -1.82 7.46 -8.68
CA ILE A 60 -1.97 8.73 -9.40
C ILE A 60 -0.61 9.37 -9.72
N ASN A 61 0.41 9.20 -8.87
CA ASN A 61 1.76 9.69 -9.19
C ASN A 61 2.28 9.00 -10.46
N TRP A 62 2.21 7.67 -10.51
CA TRP A 62 2.60 6.91 -11.70
C TRP A 62 1.79 7.31 -12.93
N LEU A 63 0.48 7.52 -12.80
CA LEU A 63 -0.36 7.93 -13.92
C LEU A 63 0.08 9.29 -14.52
N LEU A 64 0.46 10.25 -13.67
CA LEU A 64 0.80 11.61 -14.08
C LEU A 64 2.26 11.78 -14.49
N THR A 65 3.20 11.15 -13.78
CA THR A 65 4.65 11.32 -14.00
C THR A 65 5.25 10.13 -14.75
N GLY A 66 4.76 8.91 -14.49
CA GLY A 66 5.35 7.66 -14.94
C GLY A 66 6.31 7.05 -13.92
N GLU A 67 6.45 7.66 -12.75
CA GLU A 67 7.38 7.22 -11.71
C GLU A 67 6.69 6.36 -10.64
N GLY A 68 7.41 5.34 -10.16
CA GLY A 68 6.91 4.40 -9.16
C GLY A 68 6.09 3.26 -9.75
N SER A 69 5.35 2.57 -8.88
CA SER A 69 4.54 1.40 -9.23
C SER A 69 3.19 1.81 -9.81
N MET A 70 2.70 1.04 -10.79
CA MET A 70 1.45 1.33 -11.51
C MET A 70 0.20 1.23 -10.63
N ALA A 71 0.07 0.14 -9.87
CA ALA A 71 -0.95 0.03 -8.85
C ALA A 71 -0.49 0.77 -7.60
N MET A 72 -1.43 1.33 -6.84
CA MET A 72 -1.17 1.56 -5.43
C MET A 72 -0.77 0.19 -4.86
N ALA A 73 0.41 0.11 -4.24
CA ALA A 73 0.66 -1.03 -3.36
C ALA A 73 -0.52 -1.07 -2.37
N ASP A 74 -0.86 -2.25 -1.85
CA ASP A 74 -1.77 -2.37 -0.71
C ASP A 74 -1.12 -1.73 0.53
N SER A 75 -0.85 -0.43 0.47
CA SER A 75 -0.73 0.44 1.62
C SER A 75 -2.14 0.62 2.15
N SER A 76 -2.66 -0.44 2.73
CA SER A 76 -3.51 -0.40 3.93
C SER A 76 -2.73 0.22 5.12
N THR A 77 -1.92 1.24 4.84
CA THR A 77 -1.15 2.07 5.76
C THR A 77 -1.33 3.54 5.39
N ASP A 78 -2.50 3.90 4.85
CA ASP A 78 -3.17 5.08 5.34
C ASP A 78 -4.23 4.61 6.34
N SER A 79 -3.75 4.01 7.42
CA SER A 79 -4.61 3.76 8.56
C SER A 79 -4.89 5.12 9.20
N GLN A 80 -5.92 5.81 8.72
CA GLN A 80 -6.81 6.48 9.64
C GLN A 80 -7.43 5.38 10.51
N VAL A 81 -6.65 4.90 11.49
CA VAL A 81 -7.18 4.04 12.54
C VAL A 81 -8.16 4.92 13.30
N LEU A 82 -9.46 4.65 13.12
CA LEU A 82 -10.49 5.18 13.99
C LEU A 82 -10.05 4.92 15.45
N PRO A 83 -10.07 5.92 16.34
CA PRO A 83 -9.69 5.72 17.74
C PRO A 83 -10.55 4.60 18.34
N GLY A 84 -9.94 3.45 18.64
CA GLY A 84 -10.63 2.32 19.30
C GLY A 84 -10.56 0.94 18.60
N GLN A 85 -9.84 0.78 17.49
CA GLN A 85 -9.67 -0.53 16.83
C GLN A 85 -8.21 -1.01 16.70
N LEU A 86 -7.30 -0.54 17.55
CA LEU A 86 -5.97 -1.15 17.58
C LEU A 86 -6.07 -2.52 18.27
N SER A 87 -5.56 -3.56 17.60
CA SER A 87 -5.32 -4.84 18.30
C SER A 87 -4.38 -4.61 19.49
N GLU A 88 -4.50 -5.43 20.54
CA GLU A 88 -3.67 -5.32 21.75
C GLU A 88 -2.17 -5.28 21.42
N VAL A 89 -1.75 -6.02 20.37
CA VAL A 89 -0.38 -6.03 19.87
C VAL A 89 0.01 -4.69 19.26
N GLN A 90 -0.86 -4.05 18.48
CA GLN A 90 -0.61 -2.73 17.90
C GLN A 90 -0.54 -1.63 18.96
N GLU A 91 -1.40 -1.66 19.99
CA GLU A 91 -1.29 -0.72 21.11
C GLU A 91 0.04 -0.87 21.85
N LYS A 92 0.45 -2.11 22.10
CA LYS A 92 1.74 -2.41 22.74
C LYS A 92 2.91 -1.93 21.88
N MET A 93 2.87 -2.17 20.57
CA MET A 93 3.90 -1.70 19.63
C MET A 93 3.97 -0.17 19.59
N LYS A 94 2.83 0.52 19.56
CA LYS A 94 2.78 1.98 19.61
C LYS A 94 3.38 2.51 20.91
N ARG A 95 2.95 1.97 22.07
CA ARG A 95 3.51 2.37 23.37
C ARG A 95 5.01 2.13 23.45
N LEU A 96 5.49 1.00 22.92
CA LEU A 96 6.92 0.69 22.88
C LEU A 96 7.70 1.71 22.06
N PHE A 97 7.19 2.07 20.88
CA PHE A 97 7.79 3.08 20.02
C PHE A 97 7.83 4.46 20.70
N ASP A 98 6.70 4.88 21.30
CA ASP A 98 6.60 6.16 22.02
C ASP A 98 7.61 6.23 23.19
N LEU A 99 7.86 5.12 23.89
CA LEU A 99 8.87 5.04 24.95
C LEU A 99 10.30 5.10 24.40
N LEU A 100 10.59 4.42 23.29
CA LEU A 100 11.91 4.44 22.67
C LEU A 100 12.32 5.85 22.22
N LEU A 101 11.37 6.67 21.76
CA LEU A 101 11.63 8.06 21.38
C LEU A 101 12.02 8.96 22.56
N GLN A 102 11.62 8.60 23.79
CA GLN A 102 11.91 9.36 25.02
C GLN A 102 13.29 9.03 25.61
N ILE A 103 13.96 7.99 25.12
CA ILE A 103 15.27 7.56 25.61
C ILE A 103 16.39 8.23 24.79
N ASP A 104 17.46 8.63 25.47
CA ASP A 104 18.69 9.13 24.84
C ASP A 104 19.19 8.18 23.74
N GLU A 105 19.72 8.72 22.64
CA GLU A 105 20.13 7.93 21.47
C GLU A 105 21.10 6.79 21.81
N GLU A 106 22.08 7.04 22.69
CA GLU A 106 23.03 6.02 23.15
C GLU A 106 22.35 4.84 23.87
N LYS A 107 21.39 5.13 24.75
CA LYS A 107 20.66 4.09 25.51
C LYS A 107 19.60 3.40 24.66
N ARG A 108 19.06 4.11 23.67
CA ARG A 108 18.04 3.60 22.75
C ARG A 108 18.57 2.44 21.91
N GLY A 109 19.79 2.54 21.41
CA GLY A 109 20.45 1.46 20.67
C GLY A 109 20.61 0.18 21.50
N VAL A 110 21.06 0.33 22.75
CA VAL A 110 21.21 -0.80 23.69
C VAL A 110 19.87 -1.46 24.00
N ALA A 111 18.83 -0.66 24.29
CA ALA A 111 17.49 -1.15 24.56
C ALA A 111 16.90 -1.94 23.38
N ILE A 112 17.09 -1.45 22.15
CA ILE A 112 16.65 -2.15 20.93
C ILE A 112 17.40 -3.49 20.78
N ALA A 113 18.71 -3.50 20.98
CA ALA A 113 19.50 -4.72 20.86
C ALA A 113 19.07 -5.80 21.87
N GLU A 114 18.81 -5.42 23.13
CA GLU A 114 18.30 -6.35 24.14
C GLU A 114 16.91 -6.90 23.79
N MET A 115 16.00 -6.05 23.29
CA MET A 115 14.68 -6.49 22.85
C MET A 115 14.77 -7.46 21.68
N LEU A 116 15.61 -7.17 20.68
CA LEU A 116 15.83 -8.04 19.53
C LEU A 116 16.36 -9.40 19.96
N SER A 117 17.33 -9.44 20.89
CA SER A 117 17.86 -10.69 21.44
C SER A 117 16.76 -11.54 22.08
N LYS A 118 15.91 -10.93 22.93
CA LYS A 118 14.79 -11.62 23.57
C LYS A 118 13.77 -12.17 22.57
N VAL A 119 13.49 -11.43 21.49
CA VAL A 119 12.58 -11.89 20.43
C VAL A 119 13.20 -13.06 19.66
N GLN A 120 14.49 -13.01 19.35
CA GLN A 120 15.21 -14.09 18.69
C GLN A 120 15.22 -15.37 19.52
N ASP A 121 15.45 -15.26 20.83
CA ASP A 121 15.42 -16.42 21.73
C ASP A 121 14.02 -17.04 21.79
N ALA A 122 12.96 -16.24 21.82
CA ALA A 122 11.58 -16.74 21.76
C ALA A 122 11.28 -17.45 20.43
N VAL A 123 11.75 -16.91 19.30
CA VAL A 123 11.60 -17.55 17.99
C VAL A 123 12.33 -18.89 17.96
N ARG A 124 13.58 -18.93 18.44
CA ARG A 124 14.38 -20.15 18.52
C ARG A 124 13.70 -21.21 19.39
N MET A 125 13.13 -20.81 20.53
CA MET A 125 12.41 -21.73 21.40
C MET A 125 11.21 -22.35 20.70
N ASN A 126 10.42 -21.55 19.97
CA ASN A 126 9.29 -22.07 19.20
C ASN A 126 9.71 -23.07 18.12
N GLU A 127 10.85 -22.82 17.44
CA GLU A 127 11.40 -23.76 16.46
C GLU A 127 11.83 -25.08 17.12
N LEU A 128 12.52 -25.02 18.26
CA LEU A 128 12.90 -26.21 19.03
C LEU A 128 11.67 -27.01 19.48
N GLU A 129 10.65 -26.35 20.01
CA GLU A 129 9.39 -27.01 20.39
C GLU A 129 8.72 -27.70 19.20
N ARG A 130 8.78 -27.11 18.00
CA ARG A 130 8.25 -27.72 16.78
C ARG A 130 9.03 -28.98 16.41
N MET A 131 10.35 -28.90 16.41
CA MET A 131 11.22 -30.04 16.10
C MET A 131 11.04 -31.20 17.09
N VAL A 132 10.92 -30.91 18.39
CA VAL A 132 10.66 -31.95 19.41
C VAL A 132 9.31 -32.64 19.18
N LYS A 133 8.25 -31.89 18.83
CA LYS A 133 6.94 -32.46 18.49
C LYS A 133 6.96 -33.34 17.25
N GLU A 134 7.85 -33.05 16.30
CA GLU A 134 8.02 -33.86 15.09
C GLU A 134 8.76 -35.18 15.40
N LEU A 135 9.78 -35.15 16.27
CA LEU A 135 10.54 -36.35 16.68
C LEU A 135 9.78 -37.29 17.61
N GLN A 136 8.80 -36.77 18.37
CA GLN A 136 7.94 -37.59 19.26
C GLN A 136 6.78 -38.29 18.54
N LYS A 137 6.64 -38.11 17.22
CA LYS A 137 5.57 -38.72 16.40
C LYS A 137 5.96 -40.03 15.72
N ASP A 138 7.21 -40.48 15.88
CA ASP A 138 7.72 -41.80 15.48
C ASP A 138 7.84 -42.73 16.71
#